data_AF-A0AAU6XFX3-F1
#
_entry.id   AF-A0AAU6XFX3-F1
#
_cell.length_a   1.000
_cell.length_b   1.000
_cell.length_c   1.000
_cell.angle_alpha   90.00
_cell.angle_beta   90.00
_cell.angle_gamma   90.00
#
_symmetry.space_group_name_H-M   'P 1'
#
loop_
_entity.id
_entity.type
_entity.pdbx_description
1 polymer ?
#
loop_
_entity_poly.entity_id
_entity_poly.type
_entity_poly.pdbx_seq_one_letter_code
_entity_poly.pdbx_strand_id
1 'polypeptide(L)'
;MWTAPWIAHAVTACGVVEGTTARKALSAMYPSATPPREVEDVLGRLEESLAAQEADIKRQRAAVQRLRVVGSPLGLLSPLVTDRLSHLPSGALRPSDLDTLLVTERIFGPLGAAIQASVFIILATHPGLRAEADRLDAADAALDDTVDPYDPRVEELAARHCAHHTGLLQAIEAAGLDVAEEKLFEIYDAEASGEEDTRMSAFEAVTKMPYGFSAARTRCMELTAQLLARGLSADS
;
A
#
# COMPACT_ATOMS: atom_id res chain seq x y z
N MET A 1 -11.57 9.70 0.30
CA MET A 1 -10.33 8.95 0.62
C MET A 1 -10.27 8.71 2.12
N TRP A 2 -11.02 7.72 2.60
CA TRP A 2 -10.44 6.79 3.58
C TRP A 2 -9.76 5.61 2.87
N THR A 3 -9.11 5.94 1.76
CA THR A 3 -8.03 5.18 1.16
C THR A 3 -6.75 5.72 1.79
N ALA A 4 -6.39 5.18 2.96
CA ALA A 4 -5.09 5.29 3.60
C ALA A 4 -4.19 6.50 3.19
N PRO A 5 -4.47 7.73 3.66
CA PRO A 5 -3.58 8.89 3.48
C PRO A 5 -2.17 8.67 4.07
N TRP A 6 -1.99 7.65 4.91
CA TRP A 6 -0.73 7.26 5.51
C TRP A 6 0.30 6.73 4.51
N ILE A 7 -0.14 6.28 3.33
CA ILE A 7 0.73 5.66 2.33
C ILE A 7 1.27 6.70 1.32
N ALA A 8 0.47 7.70 0.95
CA ALA A 8 0.86 8.71 -0.04
C ALA A 8 1.80 9.79 0.52
N HIS A 9 1.66 10.17 1.80
CA HIS A 9 2.54 11.16 2.43
C HIS A 9 3.97 10.65 2.71
N ALA A 10 4.21 9.34 2.66
CA ALA A 10 5.54 8.74 2.82
C ALA A 10 6.46 8.99 1.60
N VAL A 11 5.90 9.31 0.43
CA VAL A 11 6.65 9.40 -0.84
C VAL A 11 7.14 10.83 -1.13
N THR A 12 6.53 11.87 -0.56
CA THR A 12 6.81 13.28 -0.95
C THR A 12 7.93 13.97 -0.14
N ALA A 13 8.52 13.32 0.87
CA ALA A 13 9.51 13.94 1.77
C ALA A 13 10.99 13.56 1.51
N CYS A 14 11.33 12.87 0.41
CA CYS A 14 12.72 12.51 0.11
C CYS A 14 13.31 13.41 -1.00
N GLY A 15 13.67 14.63 -0.60
CA GLY A 15 14.51 15.53 -1.37
C GLY A 15 16.00 15.20 -1.22
N VAL A 16 16.66 15.09 -2.37
CA VAL A 16 18.10 14.91 -2.65
C VAL A 16 19.03 15.74 -1.76
N VAL A 17 20.10 15.11 -1.21
CA VAL A 17 21.37 15.77 -0.88
C VAL A 17 22.55 14.86 -1.24
N GLU A 18 23.44 15.39 -2.09
CA GLU A 18 24.71 14.82 -2.55
C GLU A 18 25.75 14.69 -1.42
N GLY A 19 26.67 13.73 -1.57
CA GLY A 19 27.81 13.56 -0.67
C GLY A 19 28.96 12.77 -1.30
N THR A 20 29.62 13.36 -2.30
CA THR A 20 30.90 12.87 -2.83
C THR A 20 32.05 13.19 -1.88
N THR A 21 32.57 12.22 -1.13
CA THR A 21 33.99 12.22 -0.72
C THR A 21 34.46 10.85 -0.22
N ALA A 22 35.12 10.07 -1.08
CA ALA A 22 36.08 9.05 -0.63
C ALA A 22 37.10 8.70 -1.73
N ARG A 23 37.75 9.72 -2.31
CA ARG A 23 38.98 9.55 -3.09
C ARG A 23 40.18 9.69 -2.15
N LYS A 24 40.41 8.72 -1.25
CA LYS A 24 41.71 8.50 -0.57
C LYS A 24 41.70 7.26 0.31
N ALA A 25 41.99 6.09 -0.28
CA ALA A 25 42.77 5.01 0.34
C ALA A 25 43.04 3.92 -0.70
N LEU A 26 43.57 4.32 -1.86
CA LEU A 26 44.32 3.40 -2.71
C LEU A 26 45.74 3.35 -2.14
N SER A 27 46.25 2.14 -1.91
CA SER A 27 47.61 1.79 -1.48
C SER A 27 47.78 1.48 0.01
N ALA A 28 47.43 0.25 0.38
CA ALA A 28 48.26 -0.56 1.27
C ALA A 28 48.24 -2.04 0.82
N MET A 29 49.23 -2.39 -0.02
CA MET A 29 50.09 -3.57 0.18
C MET A 29 49.42 -4.96 0.21
N TYR A 30 49.35 -5.64 -0.95
CA TYR A 30 49.29 -7.12 -1.01
C TYR A 30 50.54 -7.68 -0.31
N PRO A 31 50.42 -8.69 0.59
CA PRO A 31 50.05 -10.05 0.17
C PRO A 31 49.31 -10.92 1.21
N SER A 32 48.39 -11.77 0.75
CA SER A 32 48.39 -13.21 1.02
C SER A 32 47.37 -13.88 0.09
N ALA A 33 47.62 -15.13 -0.30
CA ALA A 33 46.62 -15.91 -1.02
C ALA A 33 45.39 -16.06 -0.13
N THR A 34 44.27 -15.50 -0.58
CA THR A 34 42.93 -15.72 -0.03
C THR A 34 42.73 -17.22 0.17
N PRO A 35 42.47 -17.72 1.40
CA PRO A 35 42.25 -19.14 1.61
C PRO A 35 41.08 -19.60 0.74
N PRO A 36 41.12 -20.79 0.13
CA PRO A 36 40.11 -21.26 -0.82
C PRO A 36 38.66 -21.22 -0.30
N ARG A 37 38.47 -21.23 1.03
CA ARG A 37 37.15 -21.03 1.66
C ARG A 37 36.60 -19.61 1.48
N GLU A 38 37.44 -18.59 1.54
CA GLU A 38 37.00 -17.20 1.35
C GLU A 38 36.69 -16.91 -0.13
N VAL A 39 37.34 -17.61 -1.07
CA VAL A 39 36.97 -17.57 -2.50
C VAL A 39 35.63 -18.25 -2.72
N GLU A 40 35.40 -19.43 -2.13
CA GLU A 40 34.11 -20.15 -2.22
C GLU A 40 32.96 -19.32 -1.63
N ASP A 41 33.17 -18.68 -0.47
CA ASP A 41 32.17 -17.80 0.16
C ASP A 41 31.86 -16.55 -0.68
N VAL A 42 32.85 -16.04 -1.43
CA VAL A 42 32.64 -14.93 -2.37
C VAL A 42 31.87 -15.39 -3.61
N LEU A 43 32.20 -16.57 -4.15
CA LEU A 43 31.50 -17.16 -5.29
C LEU A 43 30.05 -17.52 -4.94
N GLY A 44 29.79 -18.12 -3.78
CA GLY A 44 28.43 -18.42 -3.32
C GLY A 44 27.57 -17.16 -3.19
N ARG A 45 28.09 -16.08 -2.58
CA ARG A 45 27.39 -14.79 -2.52
C ARG A 45 27.17 -14.16 -3.89
N LEU A 46 28.10 -14.37 -4.83
CA LEU A 46 27.95 -13.89 -6.20
C LEU A 46 26.87 -14.67 -6.94
N GLU A 47 26.81 -15.98 -6.78
CA GLU A 47 25.76 -16.85 -7.34
C GLU A 47 24.37 -16.49 -6.78
N GLU A 48 24.25 -16.28 -5.47
CA GLU A 48 23.02 -15.81 -4.84
C GLU A 48 22.58 -14.44 -5.39
N SER A 49 23.53 -13.50 -5.51
CA SER A 49 23.27 -12.18 -6.09
C SER A 49 22.84 -12.24 -7.56
N LEU A 50 23.50 -13.10 -8.36
CA LEU A 50 23.14 -13.34 -9.76
C LEU A 50 21.74 -13.98 -9.89
N ALA A 51 21.41 -14.96 -9.04
CA ALA A 51 20.10 -15.58 -9.01
C ALA A 51 19.01 -14.56 -8.65
N ALA A 52 19.27 -13.69 -7.67
CA ALA A 52 18.37 -12.59 -7.32
C ALA A 52 18.18 -11.59 -8.47
N GLN A 53 19.27 -11.22 -9.16
CA GLN A 53 19.21 -10.34 -10.34
C GLN A 53 18.45 -10.98 -11.51
N GLU A 54 18.63 -12.28 -11.77
CA GLU A 54 17.89 -12.97 -12.82
C GLU A 54 16.39 -13.01 -12.51
N ALA A 55 16.02 -13.25 -11.25
CA ALA A 55 14.64 -13.19 -10.79
C ALA A 55 14.05 -11.79 -10.97
N ASP A 56 14.81 -10.73 -10.63
CA ASP A 56 14.40 -9.34 -10.84
C ASP A 56 14.19 -9.01 -12.33
N ILE A 57 15.13 -9.40 -13.20
CA ILE A 57 15.01 -9.17 -14.65
C ILE A 57 13.80 -9.92 -15.21
N LYS A 58 13.53 -11.16 -14.76
CA LYS A 58 12.34 -11.92 -15.16
C LYS A 58 11.06 -11.21 -14.73
N ARG A 59 11.00 -10.71 -13.49
CA ARG A 59 9.86 -9.90 -12.99
C ARG A 59 9.65 -8.64 -13.82
N GLN A 60 10.72 -7.88 -14.10
CA GLN A 60 10.66 -6.67 -14.91
C GLN A 60 10.18 -6.94 -16.34
N ARG A 61 10.69 -8.00 -16.99
CA ARG A 61 10.25 -8.40 -18.33
C ARG A 61 8.78 -8.79 -18.35
N ALA A 62 8.32 -9.53 -17.34
CA ALA A 62 6.91 -9.89 -17.21
C ALA A 62 6.02 -8.64 -17.05
N ALA A 63 6.43 -7.67 -16.23
CA ALA A 63 5.74 -6.39 -16.10
C ALA A 63 5.70 -5.61 -17.42
N VAL A 64 6.80 -5.53 -18.16
CA VAL A 64 6.85 -4.89 -19.49
C VAL A 64 5.94 -5.58 -20.50
N GLN A 65 5.90 -6.92 -20.51
CA GLN A 65 4.98 -7.66 -21.37
C GLN A 65 3.52 -7.36 -21.01
N ARG A 66 3.18 -7.35 -19.72
CA ARG A 66 1.84 -6.99 -19.27
C ARG A 66 1.47 -5.55 -19.63
N LEU A 67 2.35 -4.58 -19.42
CA LEU A 67 2.15 -3.19 -19.85
C LEU A 67 1.86 -3.09 -21.35
N ARG A 68 2.55 -3.88 -22.18
CA ARG A 68 2.31 -3.93 -23.64
C ARG A 68 0.97 -4.56 -24.00
N VAL A 69 0.51 -5.56 -23.24
CA VAL A 69 -0.77 -6.26 -23.47
C VAL A 69 -1.95 -5.42 -22.96
N VAL A 70 -1.85 -4.92 -21.73
CA VAL A 70 -2.91 -4.20 -21.02
C VAL A 70 -3.01 -2.74 -21.51
N GLY A 71 -1.93 -2.17 -22.05
CA GLY A 71 -1.91 -0.81 -22.61
C GLY A 71 -2.21 0.30 -21.60
N SER A 72 -2.21 -0.03 -20.31
CA SER A 72 -2.58 0.83 -19.19
C SER A 72 -1.64 0.55 -18.01
N PRO A 73 -1.38 1.53 -17.13
CA PRO A 73 -0.57 1.33 -15.93
C PRO A 73 -1.10 0.23 -14.98
N LEU A 74 -2.31 -0.32 -15.19
CA LEU A 74 -2.75 -1.58 -14.59
C LEU A 74 -1.75 -2.73 -14.77
N GLY A 75 -1.00 -2.77 -15.88
CA GLY A 75 0.00 -3.81 -16.12
C GLY A 75 1.20 -3.80 -15.16
N LEU A 76 1.35 -2.74 -14.34
CA LEU A 76 2.36 -2.65 -13.28
C LEU A 76 1.98 -3.44 -12.02
N LEU A 77 0.69 -3.66 -11.78
CA LEU A 77 0.22 -4.44 -10.66
C LEU A 77 0.52 -5.94 -10.86
N SER A 78 0.48 -6.69 -9.77
CA SER A 78 0.51 -8.16 -9.82
C SER A 78 -0.65 -8.72 -10.64
N PRO A 79 -0.52 -9.95 -11.18
CA PRO A 79 -1.62 -10.65 -11.84
C PRO A 79 -2.86 -10.75 -10.94
N LEU A 80 -2.67 -11.04 -9.65
CA LEU A 80 -3.77 -11.14 -8.68
C LEU A 80 -4.65 -9.89 -8.66
N VAL A 81 -4.02 -8.71 -8.59
CA VAL A 81 -4.74 -7.42 -8.56
C VAL A 81 -5.27 -7.07 -9.96
N THR A 82 -4.50 -7.34 -11.01
CA THR A 82 -4.89 -7.04 -12.39
C THR A 82 -6.13 -7.83 -12.81
N ASP A 83 -6.18 -9.12 -12.51
CA ASP A 83 -7.31 -10.00 -12.83
C ASP A 83 -8.58 -9.55 -12.11
N ARG A 84 -8.46 -9.16 -10.83
CA ARG A 84 -9.56 -8.63 -10.04
C ARG A 84 -10.15 -7.34 -10.62
N LEU A 85 -9.31 -6.47 -11.20
CA LEU A 85 -9.73 -5.21 -11.82
C LEU A 85 -10.15 -5.36 -13.29
N SER A 86 -9.86 -6.50 -13.92
CA SER A 86 -10.05 -6.71 -15.37
C SER A 86 -11.50 -6.57 -15.84
N HIS A 87 -12.47 -6.74 -14.93
CA HIS A 87 -13.90 -6.64 -15.21
C HIS A 87 -14.41 -5.18 -15.26
N LEU A 88 -13.61 -4.21 -14.82
CA LEU A 88 -14.00 -2.81 -14.85
C LEU A 88 -13.83 -2.22 -16.26
N PRO A 89 -14.72 -1.31 -16.69
CA PRO A 89 -14.54 -0.62 -17.95
C PRO A 89 -13.26 0.22 -17.94
N SER A 90 -12.61 0.33 -19.11
CA SER A 90 -11.40 1.14 -19.25
C SER A 90 -11.68 2.60 -18.83
N GLY A 91 -10.87 3.12 -17.92
CA GLY A 91 -11.03 4.48 -17.37
C GLY A 91 -11.99 4.59 -16.17
N ALA A 92 -12.55 3.49 -15.67
CA ALA A 92 -13.36 3.49 -14.45
C ALA A 92 -12.54 3.86 -13.19
N LEU A 93 -11.28 3.44 -13.15
CA LEU A 93 -10.33 3.79 -12.10
C LEU A 93 -9.65 5.12 -12.42
N ARG A 94 -9.52 5.96 -11.39
CA ARG A 94 -8.72 7.19 -11.47
C ARG A 94 -7.24 6.84 -11.36
N PRO A 95 -6.33 7.66 -11.92
CA PRO A 95 -4.89 7.48 -11.74
C PRO A 95 -4.48 7.38 -10.27
N SER A 96 -5.08 8.19 -9.39
CA SER A 96 -4.83 8.16 -7.94
C SER A 96 -5.20 6.84 -7.26
N ASP A 97 -6.21 6.13 -7.76
CA ASP A 97 -6.61 4.83 -7.23
C ASP A 97 -5.54 3.78 -7.55
N LEU A 98 -5.03 3.85 -8.79
CA LEU A 98 -3.98 2.97 -9.25
C LEU A 98 -2.65 3.23 -8.53
N ASP A 99 -2.30 4.49 -8.31
CA ASP A 99 -1.15 4.88 -7.51
C ASP A 99 -1.27 4.32 -6.08
N THR A 100 -2.46 4.43 -5.48
CA THR A 100 -2.70 3.86 -4.15
C THR A 100 -2.50 2.35 -4.16
N LEU A 101 -3.04 1.63 -5.14
CA LEU A 101 -2.88 0.18 -5.27
C LEU A 101 -1.42 -0.23 -5.46
N LEU A 102 -0.64 0.52 -6.24
CA LEU A 102 0.78 0.26 -6.45
C LEU A 102 1.56 0.38 -5.13
N VAL A 103 1.28 1.42 -4.33
CA VAL A 103 1.97 1.57 -3.05
C VAL A 103 1.45 0.56 -2.02
N THR A 104 0.15 0.25 -1.99
CA THR A 104 -0.41 -0.82 -1.16
C THR A 104 0.24 -2.17 -1.51
N GLU A 105 0.42 -2.51 -2.79
CA GLU A 105 1.07 -3.76 -3.20
C GLU A 105 2.54 -3.79 -2.77
N ARG A 106 3.21 -2.64 -2.82
CA ARG A 106 4.60 -2.53 -2.38
C ARG A 106 4.76 -2.74 -0.87
N ILE A 107 3.78 -2.33 -0.07
CA ILE A 107 3.85 -2.36 1.40
C ILE A 107 3.25 -3.65 1.98
N PHE A 108 2.08 -4.08 1.49
CA PHE A 108 1.32 -5.23 2.01
C PHE A 108 1.34 -6.45 1.09
N GLY A 109 2.04 -6.35 -0.03
CA GLY A 109 2.09 -7.41 -1.03
C GLY A 109 0.82 -7.50 -1.91
N PRO A 110 0.81 -8.46 -2.85
CA PRO A 110 -0.28 -8.65 -3.81
C PRO A 110 -1.65 -8.89 -3.15
N LEU A 111 -1.72 -9.68 -2.08
CA LEU A 111 -2.98 -9.98 -1.40
C LEU A 111 -3.60 -8.73 -0.78
N GLY A 112 -2.80 -7.93 -0.05
CA GLY A 112 -3.28 -6.69 0.56
C GLY A 112 -3.78 -5.68 -0.49
N ALA A 113 -3.09 -5.58 -1.63
CA ALA A 113 -3.56 -4.76 -2.74
C ALA A 113 -4.84 -5.30 -3.41
N ALA A 114 -4.99 -6.62 -3.50
CA ALA A 114 -6.18 -7.23 -4.08
C ALA A 114 -7.42 -7.00 -3.20
N ILE A 115 -7.27 -7.05 -1.88
CA ILE A 115 -8.34 -6.69 -0.92
C ILE A 115 -8.67 -5.19 -1.06
N GLN A 116 -7.65 -4.34 -1.07
CA GLN A 116 -7.83 -2.89 -1.26
C GLN A 116 -8.52 -2.54 -2.59
N ALA A 117 -8.34 -3.36 -3.64
CA ALA A 117 -8.98 -3.17 -4.92
C ALA A 117 -10.52 -3.24 -4.84
N SER A 118 -11.11 -3.96 -3.88
CA SER A 118 -12.56 -4.01 -3.68
C SER A 118 -13.16 -2.64 -3.41
N VAL A 119 -12.49 -1.84 -2.57
CA VAL A 119 -12.89 -0.45 -2.29
C VAL A 119 -12.96 0.35 -3.59
N PHE A 120 -11.94 0.23 -4.44
CA PHE A 120 -11.90 0.98 -5.70
C PHE A 120 -12.89 0.46 -6.75
N ILE A 121 -13.18 -0.85 -6.77
CA ILE A 121 -14.27 -1.43 -7.57
C ILE A 121 -15.60 -0.79 -7.16
N ILE A 122 -15.89 -0.70 -5.85
CA ILE A 122 -17.12 -0.06 -5.37
C ILE A 122 -17.14 1.43 -5.70
N LEU A 123 -16.07 2.18 -5.46
CA LEU A 123 -16.02 3.61 -5.77
C LEU A 123 -16.13 3.89 -7.28
N ALA A 124 -15.64 3.00 -8.13
CA ALA A 124 -15.78 3.11 -9.58
C ALA A 124 -17.21 2.82 -10.06
N THR A 125 -17.96 1.99 -9.32
CA THR A 125 -19.33 1.57 -9.67
C THR A 125 -20.42 2.38 -8.95
N HIS A 126 -20.07 3.11 -7.88
CA HIS A 126 -20.99 3.89 -7.04
C HIS A 126 -20.58 5.37 -6.96
N PRO A 127 -21.01 6.22 -7.93
CA PRO A 127 -20.61 7.63 -8.00
C PRO A 127 -20.97 8.46 -6.76
N GLY A 128 -22.05 8.11 -6.05
CA GLY A 128 -22.45 8.78 -4.81
C GLY A 128 -21.45 8.56 -3.67
N LEU A 129 -21.00 7.32 -3.47
CA LEU A 129 -19.96 6.98 -2.50
C LEU A 129 -18.64 7.65 -2.89
N ARG A 130 -18.31 7.66 -4.18
CA ARG A 130 -17.13 8.38 -4.68
C ARG A 130 -17.18 9.87 -4.37
N ALA A 131 -18.30 10.54 -4.64
CA ALA A 131 -18.43 11.96 -4.39
C ALA A 131 -18.33 12.29 -2.89
N GLU A 132 -18.86 11.43 -2.01
CA GLU A 132 -18.67 11.62 -0.56
C GLU A 132 -17.24 11.38 -0.14
N ALA A 133 -16.57 10.37 -0.68
CA ALA A 133 -15.15 10.14 -0.44
C ALA A 133 -14.33 11.40 -0.80
N ASP A 134 -14.60 12.03 -1.94
CA ASP A 134 -13.91 13.25 -2.38
C ASP A 134 -14.19 14.45 -1.45
N ARG A 135 -15.42 14.59 -0.94
CA ARG A 135 -15.77 15.65 0.03
C ARG A 135 -15.08 15.45 1.37
N LEU A 136 -15.00 14.20 1.83
CA LEU A 136 -14.32 13.83 3.06
C LEU A 136 -12.82 14.16 2.99
N ASP A 137 -12.19 14.00 1.83
CA ASP A 137 -10.77 14.35 1.65
C ASP A 137 -10.50 15.82 1.71
N ALA A 138 -11.36 16.59 1.06
CA ALA A 138 -11.28 18.04 1.12
C ALA A 138 -11.47 18.53 2.57
N ALA A 139 -12.40 17.91 3.32
CA ALA A 139 -12.63 18.22 4.73
C ALA A 139 -11.44 17.82 5.61
N ASP A 140 -10.88 16.62 5.41
CA ASP A 140 -9.69 16.17 6.12
C ASP A 140 -8.49 17.07 5.83
N ALA A 141 -8.31 17.51 4.59
CA ALA A 141 -7.27 18.46 4.17
C ALA A 141 -7.40 19.84 4.82
N ALA A 142 -8.61 20.24 5.19
CA ALA A 142 -8.88 21.51 5.87
C ALA A 142 -8.62 21.45 7.39
N LEU A 143 -8.49 20.26 7.99
CA LEU A 143 -8.08 20.11 9.39
C LEU A 143 -6.56 20.29 9.52
N ASP A 144 -6.08 21.52 9.36
CA ASP A 144 -4.66 21.88 9.55
C ASP A 144 -4.30 22.05 11.05
N ASP A 145 -3.04 22.42 11.33
CA ASP A 145 -2.53 22.59 12.70
C ASP A 145 -3.15 23.76 13.47
N THR A 146 -3.98 24.57 12.82
CA THR A 146 -4.67 25.71 13.46
C THR A 146 -6.03 25.35 14.05
N VAL A 147 -6.59 24.20 13.64
CA VAL A 147 -7.90 23.74 14.10
C VAL A 147 -7.77 23.09 15.48
N ASP A 148 -8.64 23.48 16.42
CA ASP A 148 -8.73 22.86 17.74
C ASP A 148 -9.20 21.39 17.60
N PRO A 149 -8.50 20.41 18.17
CA PRO A 149 -8.93 19.01 18.19
C PRO A 149 -10.33 18.78 18.77
N TYR A 150 -10.81 19.68 19.63
CA TYR A 150 -12.13 19.60 20.25
C TYR A 150 -13.19 20.48 19.56
N ASP A 151 -12.88 21.04 18.38
CA ASP A 151 -13.87 21.74 17.56
C ASP A 151 -15.01 20.76 17.19
N PRO A 152 -16.29 21.14 17.35
CA PRO A 152 -17.44 20.32 16.96
C PRO A 152 -17.39 19.77 15.52
N ARG A 153 -16.71 20.50 14.60
CA ARG A 153 -16.52 20.07 13.21
C ARG A 153 -15.69 18.80 13.09
N VAL A 154 -14.77 18.55 14.03
CA VAL A 154 -13.95 17.32 14.08
C VAL A 154 -14.83 16.11 14.40
N GLU A 155 -15.77 16.27 15.33
CA GLU A 155 -16.72 15.21 15.69
C GLU A 155 -17.73 14.94 14.57
N GLU A 156 -18.25 15.98 13.93
CA GLU A 156 -19.13 15.83 12.77
C GLU A 156 -18.42 15.13 11.60
N LEU A 157 -17.16 15.51 11.32
CA LEU A 157 -16.37 14.87 10.27
C LEU A 157 -16.12 13.40 10.58
N ALA A 158 -15.80 13.06 11.83
CA ALA A 158 -15.64 11.67 12.27
C ALA A 158 -16.92 10.83 12.08
N ALA A 159 -18.09 11.41 12.39
CA ALA A 159 -19.38 10.74 12.16
C ALA A 159 -19.65 10.50 10.66
N ARG A 160 -19.32 11.47 9.80
CA ARG A 160 -19.44 11.31 8.34
C ARG A 160 -18.48 10.25 7.79
N HIS A 161 -17.25 10.19 8.29
CA HIS A 161 -16.30 9.12 7.95
C HIS A 161 -16.83 7.74 8.34
N CYS A 162 -17.37 7.61 9.56
CA CYS A 162 -17.99 6.38 10.02
C CYS A 162 -19.13 5.96 9.09
N ALA A 163 -20.06 6.86 8.79
CA ALA A 163 -21.19 6.57 7.91
C ALA A 163 -20.75 6.18 6.49
N HIS A 164 -19.75 6.86 5.94
CA HIS A 164 -19.18 6.54 4.63
C HIS A 164 -18.50 5.16 4.62
N HIS A 165 -17.72 4.84 5.66
CA HIS A 165 -17.06 3.54 5.78
C HIS A 165 -18.07 2.40 5.90
N THR A 166 -19.10 2.55 6.75
CA THR A 166 -20.18 1.57 6.85
C THR A 166 -20.91 1.38 5.51
N GLY A 167 -21.24 2.46 4.82
CA GLY A 167 -21.89 2.39 3.50
C GLY A 167 -21.00 1.73 2.44
N LEU A 168 -19.68 1.89 2.53
CA LEU A 168 -18.72 1.22 1.65
C LEU A 168 -18.69 -0.29 1.92
N LEU A 169 -18.62 -0.71 3.19
CA LEU A 169 -18.64 -2.14 3.56
C LEU A 169 -19.95 -2.82 3.12
N GLN A 170 -21.09 -2.16 3.33
CA GLN A 170 -22.38 -2.66 2.86
C GLN A 170 -22.43 -2.82 1.33
N ALA A 171 -21.82 -1.89 0.58
CA ALA A 171 -21.74 -2.00 -0.87
C ALA A 171 -20.77 -3.11 -1.33
N ILE A 172 -19.68 -3.35 -0.59
CA ILE A 172 -18.76 -4.48 -0.82
C ILE A 172 -19.50 -5.81 -0.62
N GLU A 173 -20.23 -5.95 0.49
CA GLU A 173 -21.05 -7.13 0.79
C GLU A 173 -22.16 -7.35 -0.24
N ALA A 174 -22.89 -6.29 -0.60
CA ALA A 174 -23.94 -6.36 -1.62
C ALA A 174 -23.41 -6.76 -3.01
N ALA A 175 -22.15 -6.45 -3.31
CA ALA A 175 -21.47 -6.87 -4.52
C ALA A 175 -20.84 -8.27 -4.43
N GLY A 176 -20.92 -8.93 -3.26
CA GLY A 176 -20.30 -10.22 -2.97
C GLY A 176 -18.76 -10.18 -3.00
N LEU A 177 -18.17 -8.98 -2.84
CA LEU A 177 -16.72 -8.81 -2.88
C LEU A 177 -16.05 -9.27 -1.59
N ASP A 178 -16.77 -9.25 -0.47
CA ASP A 178 -16.38 -9.81 0.84
C ASP A 178 -16.16 -11.33 0.76
N VAL A 179 -17.08 -12.07 0.15
CA VAL A 179 -16.93 -13.52 -0.09
C VAL A 179 -15.80 -13.79 -1.08
N ALA A 180 -15.61 -12.91 -2.07
CA ALA A 180 -14.49 -13.01 -2.99
C ALA A 180 -13.15 -12.70 -2.31
N GLU A 181 -13.11 -11.87 -1.26
CA GLU A 181 -11.92 -11.62 -0.44
C GLU A 181 -11.57 -12.81 0.44
N GLU A 182 -12.56 -13.42 1.10
CA GLU A 182 -12.34 -14.64 1.90
C GLU A 182 -11.69 -15.75 1.08
N LYS A 183 -12.17 -15.96 -0.15
CA LYS A 183 -11.54 -16.91 -1.10
C LYS A 183 -10.11 -16.54 -1.48
N LEU A 184 -9.77 -15.25 -1.53
CA LEU A 184 -8.39 -14.83 -1.81
C LEU A 184 -7.46 -15.24 -0.67
N PHE A 185 -7.91 -15.12 0.59
CA PHE A 185 -7.15 -15.61 1.73
C PHE A 185 -6.95 -17.12 1.67
N GLU A 186 -7.99 -17.91 1.40
CA GLU A 186 -7.89 -19.37 1.29
C GLU A 186 -6.89 -19.82 0.21
N ILE A 187 -6.92 -19.19 -0.97
CA ILE A 187 -6.00 -19.50 -2.08
C ILE A 187 -4.58 -19.09 -1.71
N TYR A 188 -4.40 -17.89 -1.15
CA TYR A 188 -3.08 -17.37 -0.82
C TYR A 188 -2.42 -18.18 0.30
N ASP A 189 -3.16 -18.58 1.33
CA ASP A 189 -2.66 -19.45 2.40
C ASP A 189 -2.28 -20.85 1.90
N ALA A 190 -3.03 -21.38 0.92
CA ALA A 190 -2.69 -22.65 0.28
C ALA A 190 -1.42 -22.57 -0.59
N GLU A 191 -1.14 -21.40 -1.18
CA GLU A 191 0.05 -21.14 -2.00
C GLU A 191 1.28 -20.72 -1.18
N ALA A 192 1.09 -20.18 0.03
CA ALA A 192 2.13 -19.61 0.90
C ALA A 192 2.96 -20.66 1.68
N SER A 193 3.17 -21.86 1.14
CA SER A 193 3.95 -22.93 1.80
C SER A 193 5.47 -22.70 1.84
N GLY A 194 5.94 -21.47 2.11
CA GLY A 194 7.37 -21.16 2.16
C GLY A 194 7.72 -19.73 2.63
N GLU A 195 8.37 -19.66 3.79
CA GLU A 195 9.15 -18.56 4.37
C GLU A 195 8.48 -17.18 4.54
N GLU A 196 7.94 -16.94 5.74
CA GLU A 196 7.77 -15.59 6.29
C GLU A 196 9.15 -14.97 6.58
N ASP A 197 9.53 -13.95 5.79
CA ASP A 197 10.68 -13.10 6.08
C ASP A 197 10.41 -12.34 7.40
N THR A 198 11.03 -12.81 8.49
CA THR A 198 10.93 -12.31 9.88
C THR A 198 11.67 -10.98 10.08
N ARG A 199 11.70 -10.13 9.05
CA ARG A 199 12.13 -8.74 9.15
C ARG A 199 10.96 -7.90 9.67
N MET A 200 11.27 -6.77 10.29
CA MET A 200 10.26 -5.80 10.75
C MET A 200 9.27 -5.54 9.61
N SER A 201 8.02 -5.97 9.80
CA SER A 201 6.99 -5.89 8.77
C SER A 201 6.83 -4.43 8.37
N ALA A 202 6.65 -4.15 7.08
CA ALA A 202 6.37 -2.80 6.60
C ALA A 202 5.17 -2.18 7.36
N PHE A 203 4.23 -3.01 7.84
CA PHE A 203 3.16 -2.60 8.75
C PHE A 203 3.66 -2.00 10.08
N GLU A 204 4.65 -2.63 10.71
CA GLU A 204 5.26 -2.15 11.95
C GLU A 204 6.12 -0.90 11.71
N ALA A 205 6.79 -0.82 10.55
CA ALA A 205 7.56 0.37 10.17
C ALA A 205 6.65 1.60 10.01
N VAL A 206 5.47 1.41 9.43
CA VAL A 206 4.60 2.54 9.13
C VAL A 206 3.77 3.01 10.33
N THR A 207 3.38 2.11 11.24
CA THR A 207 2.78 2.51 12.52
C THR A 207 3.74 3.30 13.41
N LYS A 208 5.06 3.20 13.16
CA LYS A 208 6.11 3.92 13.90
C LYS A 208 6.61 5.20 13.22
N MET A 209 6.13 5.53 12.01
CA MET A 209 6.49 6.80 11.39
C MET A 209 5.72 7.96 12.05
N PRO A 210 6.37 9.07 12.43
CA PRO A 210 5.68 10.24 12.94
C PRO A 210 4.83 10.82 11.82
N TYR A 211 3.54 10.55 11.86
CA TYR A 211 2.62 11.13 10.90
C TYR A 211 2.64 12.65 11.03
N GLY A 212 2.82 13.35 9.92
CA GLY A 212 2.59 14.80 9.83
C GLY A 212 1.10 15.15 9.85
N PHE A 213 0.31 14.48 10.67
CA PHE A 213 -1.11 14.79 10.86
C PHE A 213 -1.25 15.85 11.95
N SER A 214 -2.14 16.81 11.70
CA SER A 214 -2.53 17.78 12.72
C SER A 214 -3.17 17.07 13.92
N ALA A 215 -3.16 17.74 15.07
CA ALA A 215 -3.83 17.25 16.26
C ALA A 215 -5.34 17.04 16.01
N ALA A 216 -5.97 17.93 15.23
CA ALA A 216 -7.39 17.82 14.86
C ALA A 216 -7.67 16.61 13.96
N ARG A 217 -6.82 16.35 12.96
CA ARG A 217 -6.97 15.16 12.11
C ARG A 217 -6.76 13.87 12.89
N THR A 218 -5.75 13.82 13.76
CA THR A 218 -5.51 12.68 14.65
C THR A 218 -6.76 12.40 15.51
N ARG A 219 -7.33 13.45 16.11
CA ARG A 219 -8.55 13.32 16.92
C ARG A 219 -9.76 12.87 16.11
N CYS A 220 -9.95 13.38 14.90
CA CYS A 220 -10.98 12.93 13.97
C CYS A 220 -10.88 11.41 13.71
N MET A 221 -9.65 10.93 13.50
CA MET A 221 -9.41 9.50 13.24
C MET A 221 -9.75 8.62 14.44
N GLU A 222 -9.33 9.03 15.65
CA GLU A 222 -9.66 8.31 16.89
C GLU A 222 -11.17 8.21 17.11
N LEU A 223 -11.90 9.31 16.88
CA LEU A 223 -13.35 9.34 17.03
C LEU A 223 -14.03 8.43 16.00
N THR A 224 -13.57 8.46 14.76
CA THR A 224 -14.08 7.57 13.70
C THR A 224 -13.91 6.11 14.10
N ALA A 225 -12.72 5.73 14.58
CA ALA A 225 -12.44 4.37 15.03
C ALA A 225 -13.33 3.95 16.22
N GLN A 226 -13.57 4.85 17.18
CA GLN A 226 -14.46 4.60 18.31
C GLN A 226 -15.92 4.38 17.86
N LEU A 227 -16.39 5.16 16.89
CA LEU A 227 -17.74 5.01 16.33
C LEU A 227 -17.90 3.68 15.59
N LEU A 228 -16.90 3.31 14.77
CA LEU A 228 -16.89 2.02 14.07
C LEU A 228 -16.89 0.84 15.06
N ALA A 229 -16.05 0.88 16.10
CA ALA A 229 -15.99 -0.17 17.11
C ALA A 229 -17.32 -0.33 17.87
N ARG A 230 -18.00 0.80 18.16
CA ARG A 230 -19.35 0.78 18.76
C ARG A 230 -20.40 0.18 17.83
N GLY A 231 -20.36 0.52 16.53
CA GLY A 231 -21.26 -0.07 15.54
C GLY A 231 -21.11 -1.58 15.47
N LEU A 232 -19.88 -2.09 15.39
CA LEU A 232 -19.58 -3.52 15.38
C LEU A 232 -20.04 -4.26 16.65
N SER A 233 -19.96 -3.60 17.81
CA SER A 233 -20.43 -4.19 19.07
C SER A 233 -21.95 -4.19 19.24
N ALA A 234 -22.67 -3.40 18.44
CA ALA A 234 -24.13 -3.33 18.47
C ALA A 234 -24.80 -4.35 17.53
N ASP A 235 -24.07 -4.82 16.51
CA ASP A 235 -24.53 -5.82 15.54
C ASP A 235 -24.18 -7.27 15.93
N SER A 236 -23.45 -7.50 17.04
CA SER A 236 -23.08 -8.82 17.59
C SER A 236 -24.01 -9.28 18.71
#